data_AF-A0A429X432-F1
#
_entry.id   AF-A0A429X432-F1
#
_cell.length_a   1.000
_cell.length_b   1.000
_cell.length_c   1.000
_cell.angle_alpha   90.00
_cell.angle_beta   90.00
_cell.angle_gamma   90.00
#
_symmetry.space_group_name_H-M   'P 1'
#
loop_
_entity.id
_entity.type
_entity.pdbx_description
1 polymer ?
#
loop_
_entity_poly.entity_id
_entity_poly.type
_entity_poly.pdbx_seq_one_letter_code
_entity_poly.pdbx_strand_id
1 'polypeptide(L)' 'MKKRIWLYIFSLIPAIGSLSVVNKIEPYVLGLPFVLFWLLMWVVLTSLFLYIVNILDTENEGEDDI' A
#
# COMPACT_ATOMS: atom_id res chain seq x y z
N MET A 1 18.31 -23.82 -2.66
CA MET A 1 17.60 -23.29 -1.47
C MET A 1 18.22 -22.01 -0.89
N LYS A 2 19.55 -21.89 -0.72
CA LYS A 2 20.22 -20.69 -0.17
C LYS A 2 19.92 -19.36 -0.89
N LYS A 3 19.74 -19.33 -2.22
CA LYS A 3 19.49 -18.08 -2.97
C LYS A 3 18.12 -17.42 -2.69
N ARG A 4 17.09 -18.20 -2.31
CA ARG A 4 15.77 -17.64 -1.96
C ARG A 4 15.79 -16.90 -0.62
N ILE A 5 16.64 -17.35 0.32
CA ILE A 5 16.80 -16.67 1.62
C ILE A 5 17.30 -15.23 1.44
N TRP A 6 18.15 -15.00 0.44
CA TRP A 6 18.66 -13.67 0.10
C TRP A 6 17.56 -12.73 -0.39
N LEU A 7 16.59 -13.23 -1.17
CA LEU A 7 15.43 -12.43 -1.59
C LEU A 7 14.58 -11.98 -0.40
N TYR A 8 14.35 -12.87 0.57
CA TYR A 8 13.61 -12.51 1.79
C TYR A 8 14.35 -11.49 2.64
N ILE A 9 15.67 -11.64 2.81
CA ILE A 9 16.51 -10.66 3.51
C ILE A 9 16.48 -9.32 2.80
N PHE A 10 16.56 -9.30 1.46
CA PHE A 10 16.51 -8.07 0.68
C PHE A 10 15.15 -7.37 0.78
N SER A 11 14.07 -8.12 0.85
CA SER A 11 12.71 -7.58 1.07
C SER A 11 12.51 -7.03 2.48
N LEU A 12 13.22 -7.58 3.47
CA LEU A 12 13.13 -7.16 4.87
C LEU A 12 13.83 -5.82 5.14
N ILE A 13 14.91 -5.52 4.40
CA ILE A 13 15.69 -4.29 4.56
C ILE A 13 14.83 -3.02 4.38
N PRO A 14 14.03 -2.86 3.30
CA PRO A 14 13.12 -1.72 3.18
C PRO A 14 12.03 -1.72 4.24
N ALA A 15 11.53 -2.88 4.67
CA ALA A 15 10.50 -2.96 5.71
C ALA A 15 11.01 -2.43 7.07
N ILE A 16 12.24 -2.78 7.46
CA ILE A 16 12.85 -2.29 8.70
C ILE A 16 13.40 -0.86 8.52
N GLY A 17 14.01 -0.56 7.38
CA GLY A 17 14.56 0.76 7.07
C GLY A 17 13.48 1.84 6.98
N SER A 18 12.30 1.51 6.44
CA SER A 18 11.17 2.44 6.39
C SER A 18 10.67 2.79 7.79
N LEU A 19 10.67 1.85 8.75
CA LEU A 19 10.31 2.15 10.14
C LEU A 19 11.28 3.15 10.80
N SER A 20 12.56 3.18 10.43
CA SER A 20 13.53 4.14 11.00
C SER A 20 13.57 5.47 10.25
N VAL A 21 13.39 5.47 8.94
CA VAL A 21 13.50 6.67 8.08
C VAL A 21 12.18 7.44 8.01
N VAL A 22 11.06 6.72 7.95
CA VAL A 22 9.71 7.30 7.74
C VAL A 22 9.05 7.66 9.07
N ASN A 23 9.49 7.09 10.20
CA ASN A 23 8.99 7.43 11.54
C ASN A 23 9.57 8.77 12.06
N LYS A 24 9.42 9.82 11.25
CA LYS A 24 9.70 11.21 11.62
C LYS A 24 8.37 11.95 11.66
N ILE A 25 8.11 12.62 12.79
CA ILE A 25 6.90 13.42 12.99
C ILE A 25 6.91 14.74 12.21
N GLU A 26 8.07 15.21 11.76
CA GLU A 26 8.27 16.60 11.36
C GLU A 26 7.76 17.03 9.98
N PRO A 27 7.59 16.18 8.95
CA PRO A 27 6.75 16.60 7.85
C PRO A 27 5.30 16.51 8.31
N TYR A 28 4.62 17.65 8.40
CA TYR A 28 3.19 17.71 8.57
C TYR A 28 2.52 17.97 7.23
N VAL A 29 1.45 17.21 6.93
CA VAL A 29 0.63 17.38 5.73
C VAL A 29 -0.81 17.56 6.19
N LEU A 30 -1.44 18.67 5.78
CA LEU A 30 -2.81 19.03 6.19
C LEU A 30 -3.02 19.05 7.72
N GLY A 31 -1.96 19.40 8.48
CA GLY A 31 -2.00 19.42 9.95
C GLY A 31 -1.79 18.06 10.63
N LEU A 32 -1.57 16.98 9.87
CA LEU A 32 -1.28 15.64 10.38
C LEU A 32 0.20 15.30 10.20
N PRO A 33 0.84 14.55 11.13
CA PRO A 33 2.15 13.97 10.88
C PRO A 33 2.13 13.13 9.60
N PHE A 34 3.21 13.17 8.81
CA PHE A 34 3.27 12.56 7.48
C PHE A 34 2.87 11.08 7.48
N VAL A 35 3.34 10.31 8.46
CA VAL A 35 2.99 8.88 8.60
C VAL A 35 1.47 8.68 8.74
N LEU A 36 0.82 9.53 9.54
CA LEU A 36 -0.62 9.46 9.77
C LEU A 36 -1.40 9.85 8.51
N PHE A 37 -1.00 10.95 7.86
CA PHE A 37 -1.57 11.37 6.58
C PHE A 37 -1.42 10.28 5.51
N TRP A 38 -0.22 9.70 5.40
CA TRP A 38 0.11 8.67 4.42
C TRP A 38 -0.74 7.41 4.63
N LEU A 39 -0.89 6.94 5.87
CA LEU A 39 -1.76 5.79 6.19
C LEU A 39 -3.22 6.06 5.79
N LEU A 40 -3.76 7.22 6.13
CA LEU A 40 -5.14 7.59 5.76
C LEU A 40 -5.31 7.71 4.24
N MET A 41 -4.33 8.29 3.54
CA MET A 41 -4.32 8.34 2.08
C MET A 41 -4.40 6.94 1.46
N TRP A 42 -3.64 5.97 1.99
CA TRP A 42 -3.68 4.60 1.48
C TRP A 42 -5.03 3.91 1.64
N VAL A 43 -5.78 4.20 2.70
CA VAL A 43 -7.15 3.69 2.87
C VAL A 43 -8.07 4.16 1.74
N VAL A 44 -7.94 5.43 1.32
CA VAL A 44 -8.73 5.96 0.20
C VAL A 44 -8.23 5.42 -1.13
N LEU A 45 -6.91 5.36 -1.32
CA LEU A 45 -6.30 4.85 -2.56
C LEU A 45 -6.62 3.39 -2.81
N THR A 46 -6.69 2.54 -1.79
CA THR A 46 -7.03 1.11 -1.98
C THR A 46 -8.46 0.95 -2.48
N SER A 47 -9.43 1.67 -1.90
CA SER A 47 -10.81 1.70 -2.42
C SER A 47 -10.87 2.26 -3.84
N LEU A 48 -10.11 3.32 -4.14
CA LEU A 48 -10.03 3.89 -5.48
C LEU A 48 -9.44 2.88 -6.48
N PHE A 49 -8.40 2.15 -6.12
CA PHE A 49 -7.82 1.12 -6.98
C PHE A 49 -8.77 -0.05 -7.21
N LEU A 50 -9.49 -0.50 -6.18
CA LEU A 50 -10.54 -1.51 -6.35
C LEU A 50 -11.65 -1.03 -7.28
N TYR A 51 -12.06 0.23 -7.15
CA TYR A 51 -13.05 0.83 -8.04
C TYR A 51 -12.55 0.92 -9.49
N ILE A 52 -11.29 1.35 -9.68
CA ILE A 52 -10.67 1.40 -11.01
C ILE A 52 -10.59 0.00 -11.60
N VAL A 53 -10.15 -1.00 -10.83
CA VAL A 53 -10.13 -2.40 -11.24
C VAL A 53 -11.52 -2.85 -11.64
N ASN A 54 -12.55 -2.56 -10.84
CA ASN A 54 -13.93 -2.93 -11.14
C ASN A 54 -14.48 -2.30 -12.43
N ILE A 55 -14.06 -1.08 -12.78
CA ILE A 55 -14.42 -0.46 -14.06
C ILE A 55 -13.66 -1.11 -15.23
N LEU A 56 -12.36 -1.35 -15.05
CA LEU A 56 -11.51 -1.95 -16.08
C LEU A 56 -11.86 -3.42 -16.31
N ASP A 57 -12.33 -4.09 -15.27
CA ASP A 57 -12.85 -5.45 -15.25
C ASP A 57 -14.34 -5.45 -15.67
N THR A 58 -14.59 -4.92 -16.88
CA THR A 58 -15.90 -4.95 -17.55
C THR A 58 -16.37 -6.38 -17.86
N GLU A 59 -15.58 -7.40 -17.55
CA GLU A 59 -15.90 -8.82 -17.78
C GLU A 59 -16.76 -9.43 -16.66
N ASN A 60 -16.90 -8.74 -15.52
CA ASN A 60 -17.67 -9.23 -14.36
C ASN A 60 -19.17 -8.89 -14.41
N GLU A 61 -19.70 -8.36 -15.53
CA GLU A 61 -21.12 -8.03 -15.70
C GLU A 61 -22.05 -9.25 -15.91
N GLY A 62 -21.58 -10.49 -15.70
CA GLY A 62 -22.29 -11.72 -16.08
C GLY A 62 -22.53 -12.77 -14.98
N GLU A 63 -22.19 -12.54 -13.71
CA GLU A 63 -22.31 -13.54 -12.63
C GLU A 63 -23.27 -13.15 -11.48
N ASP A 64 -24.13 -12.15 -11.69
CA ASP A 64 -25.18 -11.75 -10.73
C ASP A 64 -26.58 -12.36 -11.07
N ASP A 65 -26.64 -13.32 -12.00
CA ASP A 65 -27.88 -13.92 -12.53
C ASP A 65 -28.05 -15.44 -12.23
N ILE A 66 -27.58 -15.97 -11.08
CA ILE A 66 -27.94 -17.34 -10.61
C ILE A 66 -28.34 -17.35 -9.12
#